data_AF-A0A699U4H6-F1
#
_entry.id   AF-A0A699U4H6-F1
#
_cell.length_a   1.000
_cell.length_b   1.000
_cell.length_c   1.000
_cell.angle_alpha   90.00
_cell.angle_beta   90.00
_cell.angle_gamma   90.00
#
_symmetry.space_group_name_H-M   'P 1'
#
loop_
_entity.id
_entity.type
_entity.pdbx_description
1 polymer ?
#
loop_
_entity_poly.entity_id
_entity_poly.type
_entity_poly.pdbx_seq_one_letter_code
_entity_poly.pdbx_strand_id
1 'polypeptide(L)'
;GLQIVGGIASVFDSVVVVTDRRNLDKQIRNTIRGFAQVSSVVGHAEHSGDLRAMLQAGKKIIITTVQKFPYILDDMGGELAGRRFALLIDEAHSSQGGRTAAKMNMALQAQAEGDEEPTTEDKILAIIESRKMLTNASYFAFTATPKNRTLELFGEPYQEGDQTKYRPFHTYAMKQAIQEGFILDVLRNYTPVDSYYRLLKKV
;
A
#
# COMPACT_ATOMS: atom_id res chain seq x y z
N GLY A 1 -16.70 11.93 26.62
CA GLY A 1 -15.51 11.13 26.26
C GLY A 1 -15.96 9.71 26.05
N LEU A 2 -15.74 9.15 24.86
CA LEU A 2 -16.19 7.81 24.55
C LEU A 2 -15.25 6.81 25.24
N GLN A 3 -15.68 6.25 26.37
CA GLN A 3 -15.02 5.12 27.01
C GLN A 3 -15.34 3.86 26.20
N ILE A 4 -14.34 3.28 25.55
CA ILE A 4 -14.44 1.94 24.98
C ILE A 4 -14.27 0.95 26.14
N VAL A 5 -15.38 0.50 26.71
CA VAL A 5 -15.44 -0.62 27.67
C VAL A 5 -15.88 -1.86 26.90
N GLY A 6 -14.92 -2.75 26.62
CA GLY A 6 -15.14 -4.02 25.94
C GLY A 6 -13.86 -4.46 25.24
N GLY A 7 -13.15 -5.45 25.80
CA GLY A 7 -11.93 -5.98 25.23
C GLY A 7 -12.20 -6.61 23.87
N ILE A 8 -11.94 -5.85 22.80
CA ILE A 8 -11.97 -6.36 21.43
C ILE A 8 -10.82 -7.37 21.34
N ALA A 9 -11.13 -8.66 21.23
CA ALA A 9 -10.13 -9.65 20.90
C ALA A 9 -9.47 -9.23 19.58
N SER A 10 -8.16 -8.98 19.62
CA SER A 10 -7.43 -8.48 18.45
C SER A 10 -7.57 -9.48 17.30
N VAL A 11 -8.13 -9.04 16.17
CA VAL A 11 -8.31 -9.86 14.96
C VAL A 11 -6.96 -10.27 14.36
N PHE A 12 -5.90 -9.50 14.63
CA PHE A 12 -4.54 -9.78 14.18
C PHE A 12 -3.57 -9.78 15.37
N ASP A 13 -2.55 -10.63 15.31
CA ASP A 13 -1.47 -10.64 16.28
C ASP A 13 -0.54 -9.44 16.08
N SER A 14 -0.29 -9.09 14.80
CA SER A 14 0.52 -7.95 14.37
C SER A 14 -0.04 -7.31 13.09
N VAL A 15 0.06 -5.99 13.01
CA VAL A 15 -0.21 -5.18 11.82
C VAL A 15 1.13 -4.67 11.27
N VAL A 16 1.39 -4.92 9.99
CA VAL A 16 2.62 -4.52 9.31
C VAL A 16 2.29 -3.48 8.26
N VAL A 17 2.83 -2.28 8.43
CA VAL A 17 2.69 -1.17 7.49
C VAL A 17 3.91 -1.14 6.58
N VAL A 18 3.69 -1.31 5.29
CA VAL A 18 4.71 -1.37 4.24
C VAL A 18 4.62 -0.12 3.39
N THR A 19 5.72 0.63 3.29
CA THR A 19 5.80 1.87 2.48
C THR A 19 7.12 1.96 1.72
N ASP A 20 7.14 2.72 0.63
CA ASP A 20 8.38 3.02 -0.13
C ASP A 20 9.15 4.24 0.42
N ARG A 21 8.49 5.06 1.24
CA ARG A 21 9.05 6.34 1.66
C ARG A 21 9.80 6.21 2.99
N ARG A 22 11.14 6.26 2.94
CA ARG A 22 12.00 6.43 4.13
C ARG A 22 11.59 7.63 5.00
N ASN A 23 11.15 8.73 4.38
CA ASN A 23 10.67 9.93 5.10
C ASN A 23 9.25 9.80 5.65
N LEU A 24 8.40 8.95 5.04
CA LEU A 24 7.06 8.69 5.52
C LEU A 24 7.09 7.83 6.78
N ASP A 25 8.06 6.93 6.90
CA ASP A 25 8.30 6.21 8.14
C ASP A 25 8.48 7.16 9.34
N LYS A 26 9.18 8.29 9.18
CA LYS A 26 9.30 9.31 10.25
C LYS A 26 7.96 9.99 10.56
N GLN A 27 7.18 10.33 9.54
CA GLN A 27 5.87 10.98 9.72
C GLN A 27 4.82 10.03 10.32
N ILE A 28 4.67 8.82 9.77
CA ILE A 28 3.79 7.77 10.29
C ILE A 28 4.20 7.42 11.71
N ARG A 29 5.49 7.24 11.99
CA ARG A 29 5.97 6.98 13.36
C ARG A 29 5.59 8.11 14.32
N ASN A 30 5.73 9.37 13.92
CA ASN A 30 5.35 10.51 14.76
C ASN A 30 3.84 10.57 14.98
N THR A 31 3.04 10.36 13.93
CA THR A 31 1.58 10.34 13.99
C THR A 31 1.07 9.18 14.86
N ILE A 32 1.55 7.95 14.61
CA ILE A 32 1.16 6.77 15.39
C ILE A 32 1.59 6.92 16.85
N ARG A 33 2.76 7.48 17.15
CA ARG A 33 3.17 7.81 18.53
C ARG A 33 2.26 8.87 19.18
N GLY A 34 1.70 9.79 18.40
CA GLY A 34 0.73 10.78 18.88
C GLY A 34 -0.63 10.18 19.25
N PHE A 35 -1.07 9.14 18.52
CA PHE A 35 -2.34 8.44 18.77
C PHE A 35 -2.22 7.29 19.77
N ALA A 36 -1.10 6.57 19.76
CA ALA A 36 -0.84 5.48 20.68
C ALA A 36 -0.07 6.01 21.90
N GLN A 37 -0.76 6.16 23.03
CA GLN A 37 -0.14 6.45 24.34
C GLN A 37 0.89 5.40 24.82
N VAL A 38 1.27 4.44 23.99
CA VAL A 38 2.11 3.31 24.38
C VAL A 38 3.27 3.16 23.41
N SER A 39 4.42 3.70 23.80
CA SER A 39 5.72 3.52 23.15
C SER A 39 6.13 2.04 23.00
N SER A 40 5.44 1.11 23.66
CA SER A 40 5.71 -0.34 23.56
C SER A 40 5.11 -1.01 22.32
N VAL A 41 4.19 -0.35 21.61
CA VAL A 41 3.35 -0.92 20.53
C VAL A 41 4.00 -0.81 19.15
N VAL A 42 4.90 0.16 18.94
CA VAL A 42 5.47 0.50 17.62
C VAL A 42 6.95 0.15 17.56
N GLY A 43 7.30 -0.79 16.69
CA GLY A 43 8.68 -1.10 16.32
C GLY A 43 8.99 -0.61 14.90
N HIS A 44 10.21 -0.10 14.67
CA HIS A 44 10.71 0.20 13.34
C HIS A 44 11.89 -0.72 13.00
N ALA A 45 11.80 -1.41 11.87
CA ALA A 45 12.86 -2.29 11.42
C ALA A 45 13.82 -1.56 10.47
N GLU A 46 15.04 -1.25 10.93
CA GLU A 46 16.09 -0.67 10.09
C GLU A 46 16.70 -1.76 9.19
N HIS A 47 16.91 -2.95 9.74
CA HIS A 47 17.39 -4.15 9.04
C HIS A 47 16.33 -5.27 9.00
N SER A 48 16.51 -6.27 8.12
CA SER A 48 15.61 -7.44 8.05
C SER A 48 15.63 -8.28 9.34
N GLY A 49 16.78 -8.32 10.04
CA GLY A 49 16.89 -8.96 11.36
C GLY A 49 16.02 -8.30 12.44
N ASP A 50 15.93 -6.96 12.43
CA ASP A 50 15.07 -6.22 13.37
C ASP A 50 13.60 -6.54 13.15
N LEU A 51 13.21 -6.65 11.87
CA LEU A 51 11.86 -7.00 11.47
C LEU A 51 11.45 -8.37 11.99
N ARG A 52 12.32 -9.36 11.82
CA ARG A 52 12.14 -10.71 12.33
C ARG A 52 12.01 -10.72 13.85
N ALA A 53 12.92 -10.03 14.55
CA ALA A 53 12.89 -9.94 16.00
C ALA A 53 11.58 -9.30 16.51
N MET A 54 11.11 -8.24 15.84
CA MET A 54 9.85 -7.57 16.18
C MET A 54 8.63 -8.46 15.93
N LEU A 55 8.61 -9.19 14.82
CA LEU A 55 7.56 -10.15 14.49
C LEU A 55 7.53 -11.29 15.52
N GLN A 56 8.68 -11.89 15.85
CA GLN A 56 8.80 -12.94 16.87
C GLN A 56 8.40 -12.45 18.26
N ALA A 57 8.83 -11.24 18.64
CA ALA A 57 8.46 -10.59 19.90
C ALA A 57 6.98 -10.17 19.98
N GLY A 58 6.21 -10.34 18.90
CA GLY A 58 4.77 -10.06 18.90
C GLY A 58 4.45 -8.57 18.98
N LYS A 59 5.30 -7.73 18.40
CA LYS A 59 5.02 -6.28 18.28
C LYS A 59 3.72 -6.08 17.51
N LYS A 60 2.84 -5.24 18.08
CA LYS A 60 1.48 -5.06 17.55
C LYS A 60 1.45 -4.25 16.26
N ILE A 61 2.29 -3.22 16.13
CA ILE A 61 2.41 -2.41 14.93
C ILE A 61 3.89 -2.36 14.52
N ILE A 62 4.16 -2.74 13.28
CA ILE A 62 5.51 -2.76 12.71
C ILE A 62 5.50 -1.96 11.42
N ILE A 63 6.37 -0.97 11.33
CA ILE A 63 6.53 -0.16 10.12
C ILE A 63 7.82 -0.61 9.43
N THR A 64 7.73 -0.89 8.14
CA THR A 64 8.84 -1.40 7.34
C THR A 64 8.77 -0.88 5.92
N THR A 65 9.84 -1.11 5.16
CA THR A 65 9.90 -0.72 3.76
C THR A 65 9.63 -1.88 2.83
N VAL A 66 9.20 -1.59 1.60
CA VAL A 66 8.92 -2.62 0.59
C VAL A 66 10.10 -3.54 0.29
N GLN A 67 11.33 -3.03 0.38
CA GLN A 67 12.53 -3.83 0.11
C GLN A 67 12.68 -5.00 1.11
N LYS A 68 12.03 -4.90 2.28
CA LYS A 68 12.03 -5.95 3.30
C LYS A 68 10.85 -6.92 3.18
N PHE A 69 9.92 -6.69 2.25
CA PHE A 69 8.69 -7.46 2.09
C PHE A 69 8.89 -8.98 1.87
N PRO A 70 9.87 -9.45 1.05
CA PRO A 70 10.12 -10.88 0.91
C PRO A 70 10.42 -11.57 2.25
N TYR A 71 11.26 -10.94 3.09
CA TYR A 71 11.65 -11.48 4.39
C TYR A 71 10.46 -11.60 5.35
N ILE A 72 9.52 -10.65 5.28
CA ILE A 72 8.27 -10.68 6.06
C ILE A 72 7.49 -11.95 5.75
N LEU A 73 7.33 -12.25 4.46
CA LEU A 73 6.53 -13.41 4.04
C LEU A 73 7.22 -14.74 4.38
N ASP A 74 8.55 -14.81 4.30
CA ASP A 74 9.30 -16.01 4.72
C ASP A 74 9.09 -16.28 6.22
N ASP A 75 9.19 -15.26 7.06
CA ASP A 75 8.98 -15.40 8.51
C ASP A 75 7.53 -15.75 8.85
N MET A 76 6.55 -15.10 8.19
CA MET A 76 5.12 -15.32 8.40
C MET A 76 4.65 -16.70 7.93
N GLY A 77 5.22 -17.23 6.86
CA GLY A 77 4.90 -18.56 6.32
C GLY A 77 5.65 -19.71 7.01
N GLY A 78 6.75 -19.41 7.69
CA GLY A 78 7.56 -20.38 8.43
C GLY A 78 7.24 -20.37 9.93
N GLU A 79 8.17 -19.85 10.73
CA GLU A 79 8.14 -19.90 12.20
C GLU A 79 6.91 -19.23 12.82
N LEU A 80 6.24 -18.33 12.09
CA LEU A 80 5.09 -17.57 12.57
C LEU A 80 3.77 -17.98 11.92
N ALA A 81 3.69 -19.14 11.26
CA ALA A 81 2.48 -19.62 10.58
C ALA A 81 1.25 -19.71 11.50
N GLY A 82 1.45 -19.90 12.81
CA GLY A 82 0.38 -19.91 13.81
C GLY A 82 -0.16 -18.54 14.23
N ARG A 83 0.41 -17.44 13.73
CA ARG A 83 -0.01 -16.06 14.04
C ARG A 83 -0.73 -15.43 12.86
N ARG A 84 -1.64 -14.49 13.13
CA ARG A 84 -2.44 -13.77 12.14
C ARG A 84 -1.91 -12.37 11.90
N PHE A 85 -1.77 -12.00 10.64
CA PHE A 85 -1.17 -10.73 10.24
C PHE A 85 -2.10 -9.90 9.36
N ALA A 86 -2.04 -8.58 9.51
CA ALA A 86 -2.57 -7.64 8.53
C ALA A 86 -1.41 -6.87 7.89
N LEU A 87 -1.32 -6.88 6.57
CA LEU A 87 -0.34 -6.11 5.81
C LEU A 87 -1.04 -4.92 5.17
N LEU A 88 -0.70 -3.71 5.61
CA LEU A 88 -1.17 -2.45 5.03
C LEU A 88 -0.09 -1.94 4.08
N ILE A 89 -0.37 -1.98 2.79
CA ILE A 89 0.56 -1.55 1.73
C ILE A 89 0.13 -0.15 1.30
N ASP A 90 0.95 0.85 1.63
CA ASP A 90 0.72 2.24 1.27
C ASP A 90 1.41 2.59 -0.04
N GLU A 91 0.83 3.54 -0.79
CA GLU A 91 1.28 3.95 -2.13
C GLU A 91 1.41 2.74 -3.08
N ALA A 92 0.39 1.88 -3.10
CA ALA A 92 0.26 0.79 -4.06
C ALA A 92 -0.07 1.34 -5.46
N HIS A 93 0.82 2.19 -6.00
CA HIS A 93 0.77 2.72 -7.34
C HIS A 93 2.16 2.62 -7.98
N SER A 94 2.19 2.39 -9.29
CA SER A 94 3.43 2.55 -10.06
C SER A 94 3.70 4.03 -10.36
N SER A 95 4.97 4.40 -10.52
CA SER A 95 5.32 5.53 -11.39
C SER A 95 4.86 5.21 -12.82
N GLN A 96 4.42 6.23 -13.55
CA GLN A 96 3.90 6.17 -14.94
C GLN A 96 4.79 5.30 -15.85
N GLY A 97 4.49 4.00 -15.97
CA GLY A 97 5.29 3.02 -16.69
C GLY A 97 4.57 1.68 -16.73
N GLY A 98 3.94 1.38 -17.87
CA GLY A 98 3.22 0.12 -18.07
C GLY A 98 4.17 -0.98 -18.52
N ARG A 99 4.44 -1.97 -17.68
CA ARG A 99 5.01 -3.25 -18.15
C ARG A 99 4.33 -4.46 -17.48
N THR A 100 4.06 -5.45 -18.33
CA THR A 100 3.38 -6.71 -18.05
C THR A 100 4.19 -7.62 -17.12
N ALA A 101 3.49 -8.35 -16.24
CA ALA A 101 3.98 -9.36 -15.29
C ALA A 101 5.09 -10.30 -15.83
N ALA A 102 5.01 -10.66 -17.11
CA ALA A 102 5.94 -11.56 -17.77
C ALA A 102 7.41 -11.07 -17.75
N LYS A 103 7.66 -9.75 -17.76
CA LYS A 103 9.03 -9.20 -17.72
C LYS A 103 9.65 -9.20 -16.30
N MET A 104 8.84 -9.26 -15.25
CA MET A 104 9.34 -9.28 -13.86
C MET A 104 9.90 -10.63 -13.45
N ASN A 105 9.30 -11.74 -13.91
CA ASN A 105 9.88 -13.07 -13.68
C ASN A 105 11.27 -13.20 -14.31
N MET A 106 11.53 -12.52 -15.43
CA MET A 106 12.85 -12.44 -16.04
C MET A 106 13.80 -11.53 -15.23
N ALA A 107 13.33 -10.39 -14.72
CA ALA A 107 14.15 -9.46 -13.93
C ALA A 107 14.57 -10.03 -12.54
N LEU A 108 13.78 -10.93 -11.96
CA LEU A 108 14.14 -11.64 -10.73
C LEU A 108 15.14 -12.80 -10.95
N GLN A 109 15.27 -13.30 -12.20
CA GLN A 109 16.19 -14.39 -12.57
C GLN A 109 17.43 -13.92 -13.34
N ALA A 110 17.41 -12.72 -13.93
CA ALA A 110 18.52 -12.16 -14.67
C ALA A 110 18.74 -10.69 -14.26
N GLN A 111 19.87 -10.42 -13.62
CA GLN A 111 20.53 -9.12 -13.71
C GLN A 111 20.88 -8.87 -15.19
N ALA A 112 19.99 -8.26 -15.99
CA ALA A 112 20.37 -7.57 -17.23
C ALA A 112 19.18 -6.89 -17.94
N GLU A 113 19.44 -5.63 -18.33
CA GLU A 113 19.05 -4.98 -19.59
C GLU A 113 17.59 -4.47 -19.75
N GLY A 114 17.36 -3.25 -19.22
CA GLY A 114 16.27 -2.35 -19.62
C GLY A 114 16.09 -1.19 -18.63
N ASP A 115 16.21 0.04 -19.13
CA ASP A 115 16.49 1.32 -18.43
C ASP A 115 15.55 1.85 -17.31
N GLU A 116 14.67 1.05 -16.68
CA GLU A 116 13.86 1.54 -15.56
C GLU A 116 13.69 0.51 -14.43
N GLU A 117 13.92 0.96 -13.20
CA GLU A 117 13.79 0.13 -12.00
C GLU A 117 12.32 -0.27 -11.73
N PRO A 118 12.03 -1.55 -11.39
CA PRO A 118 10.68 -1.98 -11.06
C PRO A 118 10.14 -1.26 -9.82
N THR A 119 8.86 -0.89 -9.87
CA THR A 119 8.22 -0.13 -8.79
C THR A 119 7.99 -0.98 -7.53
N THR A 120 7.64 -0.30 -6.44
CA THR A 120 7.28 -0.91 -5.15
C THR A 120 6.15 -1.91 -5.28
N GLU A 121 5.06 -1.51 -5.94
CA GLU A 121 3.91 -2.35 -6.20
C GLU A 121 4.33 -3.57 -7.01
N ASP A 122 5.04 -3.37 -8.12
CA ASP A 122 5.51 -4.42 -9.01
C ASP A 122 6.32 -5.52 -8.29
N LYS A 123 7.23 -5.11 -7.40
CA LYS A 123 8.00 -6.02 -6.56
C LYS A 123 7.07 -6.82 -5.64
N ILE A 124 6.13 -6.15 -4.97
CA ILE A 124 5.15 -6.79 -4.07
C ILE A 124 4.25 -7.79 -4.83
N LEU A 125 3.71 -7.39 -5.98
CA LEU A 125 2.83 -8.24 -6.80
C LEU A 125 3.58 -9.49 -7.27
N ALA A 126 4.83 -9.35 -7.76
CA ALA A 126 5.64 -10.48 -8.18
C ALA A 126 5.93 -11.45 -7.02
N ILE A 127 6.17 -10.93 -5.81
CA ILE A 127 6.40 -11.74 -4.62
C ILE A 127 5.10 -12.48 -4.22
N ILE A 128 3.96 -11.79 -4.22
CA ILE A 128 2.66 -12.37 -3.89
C ILE A 128 2.29 -13.49 -4.87
N GLU A 129 2.45 -13.25 -6.17
CA GLU A 129 2.17 -14.23 -7.23
C GLU A 129 3.10 -15.44 -7.14
N SER A 130 4.40 -15.23 -6.87
CA SER A 130 5.39 -16.31 -6.84
C SER A 130 5.29 -17.20 -5.59
N ARG A 131 4.83 -16.67 -4.46
CA ARG A 131 4.84 -17.40 -3.18
C ARG A 131 3.49 -17.98 -2.77
N LYS A 132 2.42 -17.70 -3.52
CA LYS A 132 1.02 -17.85 -3.11
C LYS A 132 0.73 -17.01 -1.85
N MET A 133 -0.44 -16.38 -1.81
CA MET A 133 -0.87 -15.61 -0.64
C MET A 133 -0.85 -16.48 0.62
N LEU A 134 -0.25 -15.98 1.69
CA LEU A 134 -0.23 -16.67 2.97
C LEU A 134 -1.64 -16.71 3.56
N THR A 135 -2.09 -17.87 4.02
CA THR A 135 -3.45 -18.04 4.57
C THR A 135 -3.64 -17.37 5.93
N ASN A 136 -2.54 -17.09 6.64
CA ASN A 136 -2.52 -16.40 7.91
C ASN A 136 -2.28 -14.89 7.80
N ALA A 137 -2.30 -14.34 6.58
CA ALA A 137 -2.11 -12.92 6.32
C ALA A 137 -3.28 -12.33 5.51
N SER A 138 -3.77 -11.18 5.94
CA SER A 138 -4.71 -10.35 5.19
C SER A 138 -3.98 -9.15 4.60
N TYR A 139 -4.21 -8.86 3.32
CA TYR A 139 -3.49 -7.84 2.58
C TYR A 139 -4.44 -6.70 2.22
N PHE A 140 -4.06 -5.47 2.54
CA PHE A 140 -4.83 -4.26 2.27
C PHE A 140 -3.95 -3.27 1.53
N ALA A 141 -4.36 -2.88 0.33
CA ALA A 141 -3.63 -1.92 -0.49
C ALA A 141 -4.33 -0.55 -0.47
N PHE A 142 -3.56 0.51 -0.20
CA PHE A 142 -4.00 1.89 -0.25
C PHE A 142 -3.32 2.59 -1.43
N THR A 143 -4.12 3.20 -2.29
CA THR A 143 -3.62 3.87 -3.50
C THR A 143 -4.62 4.91 -3.99
N ALA A 144 -4.11 6.02 -4.51
CA ALA A 144 -4.92 7.03 -5.19
C ALA A 144 -5.17 6.70 -6.66
N THR A 145 -4.38 5.82 -7.26
CA THR A 145 -4.39 5.52 -8.69
C THR A 145 -4.22 4.01 -8.94
N PRO A 146 -5.23 3.20 -8.59
CA PRO A 146 -5.14 1.75 -8.76
C PRO A 146 -5.03 1.39 -10.24
N LYS A 147 -4.15 0.44 -10.57
CA LYS A 147 -4.11 -0.20 -11.90
C LYS A 147 -5.02 -1.43 -11.91
N ASN A 148 -5.36 -1.92 -13.11
CA ASN A 148 -6.16 -3.15 -13.25
C ASN A 148 -5.53 -4.33 -12.51
N ARG A 149 -4.21 -4.51 -12.60
CA ARG A 149 -3.49 -5.57 -11.88
C ARG A 149 -3.58 -5.43 -10.36
N THR A 150 -3.54 -4.21 -9.83
CA THR A 150 -3.77 -3.94 -8.41
C THR A 150 -5.17 -4.42 -7.99
N LEU A 151 -6.17 -4.14 -8.82
CA LEU A 151 -7.56 -4.55 -8.57
C LEU A 151 -7.72 -6.06 -8.67
N GLU A 152 -7.09 -6.72 -9.64
CA GLU A 152 -7.13 -8.19 -9.75
C GLU A 152 -6.57 -8.90 -8.50
N LEU A 153 -5.60 -8.29 -7.82
CA LEU A 153 -4.94 -8.88 -6.65
C LEU A 153 -5.55 -8.47 -5.31
N PHE A 154 -6.06 -7.23 -5.17
CA PHE A 154 -6.56 -6.69 -3.91
C PHE A 154 -8.04 -6.27 -3.94
N GLY A 155 -8.65 -6.23 -5.12
CA GLY A 155 -10.03 -5.80 -5.31
C GLY A 155 -11.04 -6.91 -5.02
N GLU A 156 -12.29 -6.50 -4.85
CA GLU A 156 -13.41 -7.42 -4.77
C GLU A 156 -13.87 -7.85 -6.17
N PRO A 157 -14.05 -9.15 -6.41
CA PRO A 157 -14.54 -9.64 -7.69
C PRO A 157 -16.01 -9.25 -7.86
N TYR A 158 -16.38 -8.87 -9.08
CA TYR A 158 -17.76 -8.63 -9.50
C TYR A 158 -17.96 -9.15 -10.93
N GLN A 159 -19.20 -9.51 -11.26
CA GLN A 159 -19.54 -9.96 -12.61
C GLN A 159 -19.96 -8.79 -13.48
N GLU A 160 -19.40 -8.72 -14.68
CA GLU A 160 -19.84 -7.81 -15.74
C GLU A 160 -20.07 -8.62 -17.01
N GLY A 161 -21.33 -9.00 -17.24
CA GLY A 161 -21.69 -10.01 -18.24
C GLY A 161 -21.06 -11.35 -17.87
N ASP A 162 -20.35 -11.97 -18.82
CA ASP A 162 -19.65 -13.25 -18.63
C ASP A 162 -18.21 -13.09 -18.11
N GLN A 163 -17.80 -11.86 -17.77
CA GLN A 163 -16.44 -11.56 -17.31
C GLN A 163 -16.41 -11.24 -15.81
N THR A 164 -15.48 -11.86 -15.10
CA THR A 164 -15.15 -11.45 -13.73
C THR A 164 -14.19 -10.26 -13.79
N LYS A 165 -14.61 -9.14 -13.22
CA LYS A 165 -13.82 -7.92 -13.05
C LYS A 165 -13.59 -7.65 -11.56
N TYR A 166 -12.70 -6.72 -11.26
CA TYR A 166 -12.35 -6.39 -9.88
C TYR A 166 -12.49 -4.90 -9.62
N ARG A 167 -12.97 -4.55 -8.44
CA ARG A 167 -13.16 -3.15 -8.00
C ARG A 167 -12.62 -2.94 -6.59
N PRO A 168 -12.24 -1.72 -6.19
CA PRO A 168 -11.87 -1.46 -4.81
C PRO A 168 -13.03 -1.80 -3.87
N PHE A 169 -12.73 -2.38 -2.71
CA PHE A 169 -13.73 -2.60 -1.65
C PHE A 169 -14.26 -1.27 -1.08
N HIS A 170 -13.44 -0.21 -1.16
CA HIS A 170 -13.80 1.14 -0.76
C HIS A 170 -13.13 2.16 -1.69
N THR A 171 -13.80 3.27 -1.98
CA THR A 171 -13.25 4.37 -2.78
C THR A 171 -13.65 5.71 -2.16
N TYR A 172 -12.67 6.57 -1.94
CA TYR A 172 -12.89 7.97 -1.57
C TYR A 172 -12.29 8.85 -2.66
N ALA A 173 -13.14 9.38 -3.53
CA ALA A 173 -12.70 10.05 -4.74
C ALA A 173 -12.24 11.49 -4.48
N MET A 174 -11.26 11.98 -5.27
CA MET A 174 -10.80 13.37 -5.20
C MET A 174 -11.95 14.37 -5.40
N LYS A 175 -12.91 14.06 -6.29
CA LYS A 175 -14.12 14.88 -6.49
C LYS A 175 -14.91 15.07 -5.19
N GLN A 176 -15.11 14.00 -4.43
CA GLN A 176 -15.82 14.05 -3.15
C GLN A 176 -15.01 14.88 -2.15
N ALA A 177 -13.70 14.64 -2.04
CA ALA A 177 -12.82 15.39 -1.15
C ALA A 177 -12.81 16.91 -1.45
N ILE A 178 -12.92 17.30 -2.72
CA ILE A 178 -13.07 18.71 -3.14
C ILE A 178 -14.43 19.26 -2.70
N GLN A 179 -15.52 18.52 -2.92
CA GLN A 179 -16.87 18.95 -2.56
C GLN A 179 -17.04 19.12 -1.04
N GLU A 180 -16.37 18.27 -0.26
CA GLU A 180 -16.36 18.32 1.20
C GLU A 180 -15.36 19.33 1.77
N GLY A 181 -14.52 19.95 0.92
CA GLY A 181 -13.55 20.97 1.33
C GLY A 181 -12.27 20.43 1.96
N PHE A 182 -12.01 19.12 1.87
CA PHE A 182 -10.76 18.50 2.34
C PHE A 182 -9.59 18.71 1.37
N ILE A 183 -9.86 18.87 0.08
CA ILE A 183 -8.86 19.13 -0.97
C ILE A 183 -9.25 20.39 -1.74
N LEU A 184 -8.27 21.24 -2.05
CA LEU A 184 -8.50 22.44 -2.87
C LEU A 184 -8.67 22.06 -4.35
N ASP A 185 -9.71 22.60 -5.00
CA ASP A 185 -9.88 22.50 -6.45
C ASP A 185 -8.91 23.45 -7.18
N VAL A 186 -7.78 22.89 -7.66
CA VAL A 186 -6.77 23.62 -8.43
C VAL A 186 -7.23 23.96 -9.86
N LEU A 187 -8.29 23.33 -10.37
CA LEU A 187 -8.81 23.56 -11.71
C LEU A 187 -9.86 24.67 -11.75
N ARG A 188 -10.41 25.08 -10.61
CA ARG A 188 -11.47 26.09 -10.51
C ARG A 188 -11.14 27.41 -11.23
N ASN A 189 -9.87 27.78 -11.30
CA ASN A 189 -9.37 28.98 -11.98
C ASN A 189 -8.41 28.65 -13.13
N TYR A 190 -8.41 27.42 -13.63
CA TYR A 190 -7.57 27.02 -14.75
C TYR A 190 -8.13 27.59 -16.05
N THR A 191 -7.39 28.51 -16.67
CA THR A 191 -7.73 29.06 -17.99
C THR A 191 -6.81 28.47 -19.04
N PRO A 192 -7.32 27.69 -20.00
CA PRO A 192 -6.52 27.19 -21.13
C PRO A 192 -6.00 28.35 -22.00
N VAL A 193 -4.81 28.18 -22.58
CA VAL A 193 -4.15 29.19 -23.42
C VAL A 193 -5.03 29.61 -24.62
N ASP A 194 -5.72 28.66 -25.24
CA ASP A 194 -6.63 28.94 -26.37
C ASP A 194 -7.80 29.84 -25.97
N SER A 195 -8.33 29.68 -24.76
CA SER A 195 -9.40 30.51 -24.21
C SER A 195 -8.91 31.91 -23.89
N TYR A 196 -7.69 32.03 -23.34
CA TYR A 196 -7.05 33.31 -23.09
C TYR A 196 -6.79 34.10 -24.38
N TYR A 197 -6.32 33.43 -25.44
CA TYR A 197 -6.08 34.06 -26.74
C TYR A 197 -7.37 34.58 -27.41
N ARG A 198 -8.49 33.87 -27.26
CA ARG A 198 -9.80 34.32 -27.76
C ARG A 198 -10.37 35.49 -26.95
N LEU A 199 -10.05 35.59 -25.66
CA LEU A 199 -10.40 36.74 -24.83
C LEU A 199 -9.61 37.99 -25.28
N LEU A 200 -8.29 37.86 -25.51
CA LEU A 200 -7.46 38.96 -26.01
C LEU A 200 -7.86 39.45 -27.41
N LYS A 201 -8.29 38.56 -28.31
CA LYS A 201 -8.76 38.94 -29.65
C LYS A 201 -10.13 39.63 -29.70
N LYS A 202 -10.88 39.60 -28.60
CA LYS A 202 -12.21 40.22 -28.49
C LYS A 202 -12.18 41.62 -27.87
N VAL A 203 -11.00 42.11 -27.48
CA VAL A 203 -10.76 43.47 -26.96
C VAL A 203 -10.13 44.33 -28.04
#